data_AF-A0A814ZZY4-F1
#
_entry.id   AF-A0A814ZZY4-F1
#
_cell.length_a   1.000
_cell.length_b   1.000
_cell.length_c   1.000
_cell.angle_alpha   90.00
_cell.angle_beta   90.00
_cell.angle_gamma   90.00
#
_symmetry.space_group_name_H-M   'P 1'
#
loop_
_entity.id
_entity.type
_entity.pdbx_description
1 polymer ?
#
loop_
_entity_poly.entity_id
_entity_poly.type
_entity_poly.pdbx_seq_one_letter_code
_entity_poly.pdbx_strand_id
1 'polypeptide(L)'
;TNVENNNNKFYLMQLLKGNDCKKYYVWLRWGRVGYNEQNNLEHFGCDLDEAKRFFCQKFSDKTKNDFYYRHTFTKYPGKYDYVQLDYNPSVRLLNL
;
A
#
# COMPACT_ATOMS: atom_id res chain seq x y z
N THR A 1 -6.97 5.11 13.48
CA THR A 1 -8.37 5.34 13.04
C THR A 1 -9.06 6.22 14.05
N ASN A 2 -9.55 7.40 13.66
CA ASN A 2 -10.33 8.26 14.56
C ASN A 2 -11.81 7.88 14.39
N VAL A 3 -12.32 7.06 15.31
CA VAL A 3 -13.64 6.41 15.23
C VAL A 3 -14.79 7.41 15.26
N GLU A 4 -14.55 8.61 15.79
CA GLU A 4 -15.59 9.64 15.99
C GLU A 4 -15.95 10.41 14.70
N ASN A 5 -15.12 10.37 13.65
CA ASN A 5 -15.27 11.25 12.48
C ASN A 5 -15.59 10.57 11.14
N ASN A 6 -16.01 9.30 11.10
CA ASN A 6 -16.38 8.59 9.86
C ASN A 6 -15.35 8.75 8.71
N ASN A 7 -14.06 8.81 9.07
CA ASN A 7 -12.95 8.95 8.13
C ASN A 7 -12.38 7.57 7.76
N ASN A 8 -13.25 6.66 7.36
CA ASN A 8 -12.86 5.30 6.97
C ASN A 8 -12.42 5.26 5.50
N LYS A 9 -11.30 5.92 5.21
CA LYS A 9 -10.66 5.91 3.89
C LYS A 9 -9.46 4.97 3.92
N PHE A 10 -9.30 4.17 2.87
CA PHE A 10 -8.14 3.30 2.70
C PHE A 10 -7.34 3.66 1.45
N TYR A 11 -6.07 3.30 1.47
CA TYR A 11 -5.17 3.38 0.32
C TYR A 11 -4.28 2.14 0.33
N LEU A 12 -4.56 1.20 -0.57
CA LEU A 12 -3.81 -0.03 -0.77
C LEU A 12 -2.82 0.16 -1.92
N MET A 13 -1.62 -0.38 -1.74
CA MET A 13 -0.54 -0.34 -2.72
C MET A 13 0.12 -1.70 -2.82
N GLN A 14 0.39 -2.17 -4.04
CA GLN A 14 1.12 -3.40 -4.30
C GLN A 14 2.10 -3.20 -5.46
N LEU A 15 3.36 -3.59 -5.25
CA LEU A 15 4.34 -3.74 -6.33
C LEU A 15 4.26 -5.18 -6.84
N LEU A 16 3.97 -5.34 -8.13
CA LEU A 16 3.69 -6.63 -8.76
C LEU A 16 4.75 -6.93 -9.84
N LYS A 17 5.02 -8.23 -10.03
CA LYS A 17 5.86 -8.74 -11.13
C LYS A 17 5.00 -9.70 -11.97
N GLY A 18 5.05 -9.56 -13.29
CA GLY A 18 4.40 -10.48 -14.21
C GLY A 18 4.97 -11.90 -14.11
N ASN A 19 4.12 -12.92 -14.29
CA ASN A 19 4.51 -14.32 -14.15
C ASN A 19 5.51 -14.76 -15.24
N ASP A 20 5.24 -14.39 -16.49
CA ASP A 20 5.92 -14.95 -17.66
C ASP A 20 6.98 -14.02 -18.27
N CYS A 21 7.08 -12.79 -17.76
CA CYS A 21 8.02 -11.80 -18.25
C CYS A 21 8.49 -10.90 -17.12
N LYS A 22 9.71 -10.34 -17.25
CA LYS A 22 10.21 -9.27 -16.36
C LYS A 22 9.43 -7.98 -16.65
N LYS A 23 8.15 -7.95 -16.32
CA LYS A 23 7.29 -6.76 -16.35
C LYS A 23 6.89 -6.42 -14.93
N TYR A 24 6.98 -5.14 -14.57
CA TYR A 24 6.65 -4.64 -13.25
C TYR A 24 5.49 -3.67 -13.31
N TYR A 25 4.67 -3.72 -12.26
CA TYR A 25 3.47 -2.92 -12.15
C TYR A 25 3.32 -2.41 -10.72
N VAL A 26 2.68 -1.27 -10.54
CA VAL A 26 2.21 -0.83 -9.22
C VAL A 26 0.70 -0.72 -9.26
N TRP A 27 0.02 -1.57 -8.51
CA TRP A 27 -1.42 -1.51 -8.33
C TRP A 27 -1.77 -0.66 -7.12
N LEU A 28 -2.66 0.29 -7.33
CA LEU A 28 -3.14 1.24 -6.34
C LEU A 28 -4.66 1.08 -6.24
N ARG A 29 -5.20 1.02 -5.03
CA ARG A 29 -6.65 0.96 -4.78
C ARG A 29 -7.01 1.83 -3.60
N TRP A 30 -8.02 2.67 -3.73
CA TRP A 30 -8.42 3.58 -2.66
C TRP A 30 -9.91 3.87 -2.69
N GLY A 31 -10.44 4.22 -1.53
CA GLY A 31 -11.87 4.49 -1.41
C GLY A 31 -12.29 4.72 0.01
N ARG A 32 -13.61 4.86 0.17
CA ARG A 32 -14.28 4.78 1.46
C ARG A 32 -14.73 3.35 1.67
N VAL A 33 -14.43 2.77 2.84
CA VAL A 33 -14.88 1.41 3.17
C VAL A 33 -16.41 1.36 3.14
N GLY A 34 -16.97 0.34 2.48
CA GLY A 34 -18.41 0.18 2.30
C GLY A 34 -19.00 0.95 1.10
N TYR A 35 -18.18 1.64 0.30
CA TYR A 35 -18.60 2.35 -0.91
C TYR A 35 -17.75 1.93 -2.11
N ASN A 36 -18.15 2.41 -3.30
CA ASN A 36 -17.39 2.21 -4.53
C ASN A 36 -15.95 2.73 -4.37
N GLU A 37 -15.01 1.89 -4.76
CA GLU A 37 -13.58 2.16 -4.74
C GLU A 37 -13.07 2.58 -6.12
N GLN A 38 -11.91 3.21 -6.13
CA GLN A 38 -11.14 3.53 -7.33
C GLN A 38 -9.86 2.71 -7.32
N ASN A 39 -9.34 2.43 -8.50
CA ASN A 39 -8.04 1.79 -8.64
C ASN A 39 -7.28 2.37 -9.83
N ASN A 40 -5.98 2.09 -9.85
CA ASN A 40 -5.08 2.40 -10.95
C ASN A 40 -3.97 1.36 -11.02
N LEU A 41 -3.59 0.96 -12.23
CA LEU A 41 -2.50 0.03 -12.50
C LEU A 41 -1.45 0.75 -13.33
N GLU A 42 -0.31 1.03 -12.71
CA GLU A 42 0.82 1.70 -13.36
C GLU A 42 1.78 0.67 -13.93
N HIS A 43 2.25 0.91 -15.16
CA HIS A 43 3.08 -0.02 -15.92
C HIS A 43 4.52 0.52 -16.04
N PHE A 44 5.51 -0.29 -15.66
CA PHE A 44 6.93 0.12 -15.66
C PHE A 44 7.80 -0.71 -16.60
N GLY A 45 7.20 -1.51 -17.48
CA GLY A 45 7.94 -2.40 -18.37
C GLY A 45 8.91 -3.29 -17.57
N CYS A 46 10.15 -3.41 -18.03
CA CYS A 46 11.19 -4.20 -17.36
C CYS A 46 12.01 -3.44 -16.31
N ASP A 47 11.67 -2.18 -16.01
CA ASP A 47 12.38 -1.35 -15.03
C ASP A 47 11.81 -1.54 -13.62
N LEU A 48 12.47 -2.38 -12.83
CA LEU A 48 12.12 -2.61 -11.43
C LEU A 48 12.39 -1.37 -10.56
N ASP A 49 13.44 -0.62 -10.87
CA ASP A 49 13.89 0.48 -10.01
C ASP A 49 12.97 1.70 -10.19
N GLU A 50 12.46 1.94 -11.38
CA GLU A 50 11.38 2.90 -11.60
C GLU A 50 10.10 2.52 -10.84
N ALA A 51 9.68 1.26 -10.91
CA ALA A 51 8.50 0.78 -10.17
C ALA A 51 8.67 0.94 -8.65
N LYS A 52 9.86 0.63 -8.11
CA LYS A 52 10.20 0.85 -6.69
C LYS A 52 10.19 2.33 -6.32
N ARG A 53 10.80 3.20 -7.15
CA ARG A 53 10.80 4.66 -6.91
C ARG A 53 9.38 5.20 -6.85
N PHE A 54 8.53 4.82 -7.80
CA PHE A 54 7.13 5.21 -7.81
C PHE A 54 6.39 4.72 -6.55
N PHE A 55 6.57 3.45 -6.18
CA PHE A 55 5.98 2.89 -4.98
C PHE A 55 6.42 3.65 -3.71
N CYS A 56 7.72 3.85 -3.51
CA CYS A 56 8.25 4.55 -2.34
C CYS A 56 7.79 6.01 -2.29
N GLN A 57 7.72 6.70 -3.44
CA GLN A 57 7.20 8.06 -3.53
C GLN A 57 5.73 8.13 -3.09
N LYS A 58 4.88 7.26 -3.63
CA LYS A 58 3.46 7.20 -3.22
C LYS A 58 3.31 6.90 -1.73
N PHE A 59 4.10 5.97 -1.19
CA PHE A 59 4.08 5.67 0.23
C PHE A 59 4.42 6.90 1.08
N SER A 60 5.49 7.61 0.73
CA SER A 60 5.90 8.84 1.41
C SER A 60 4.87 9.96 1.29
N ASP A 61 4.26 10.17 0.11
CA ASP A 61 3.21 11.16 -0.08
C ASP A 61 2.02 10.94 0.89
N LYS A 62 1.63 9.68 1.06
CA LYS A 62 0.49 9.29 1.90
C LYS A 62 0.82 9.26 3.39
N THR A 63 2.05 8.95 3.76
CA THR A 63 2.42 8.67 5.17
C THR A 63 3.41 9.64 5.79
N LYS A 64 4.17 10.40 4.98
CA LYS A 64 5.39 11.15 5.36
C LYS A 64 6.55 10.28 5.89
N ASN A 65 6.54 8.98 5.60
CA ASN A 65 7.61 8.06 5.98
C ASN A 65 8.29 7.49 4.74
N ASP A 66 9.57 7.15 4.84
CA ASP A 66 10.27 6.36 3.83
C ASP A 66 9.91 4.87 4.00
N PHE A 67 9.54 4.21 2.91
CA PHE A 67 9.16 2.80 2.91
C PHE A 67 10.30 1.87 3.34
N TYR A 68 11.56 2.21 3.05
CA TYR A 68 12.71 1.40 3.48
C TYR A 68 12.85 1.37 5.01
N TYR A 69 12.44 2.45 5.69
CA TYR A 69 12.46 2.59 7.15
C TYR A 69 11.07 2.38 7.80
N ARG A 70 10.16 1.68 7.13
CA ARG A 70 8.79 1.43 7.63
C ARG A 70 8.72 0.68 8.97
N HIS A 71 9.80 0.05 9.42
CA HIS A 71 9.87 -0.60 10.73
C HIS A 71 9.96 0.40 11.89
N THR A 72 10.41 1.64 11.63
CA THR A 72 10.37 2.77 12.57
C THR A 72 9.28 3.77 12.20
N PHE A 73 8.15 3.30 11.68
CA PHE A 73 7.06 4.15 11.19
C PHE A 73 6.54 5.11 12.26
N THR A 74 6.35 6.38 11.89
CA THR A 74 5.74 7.40 12.75
C THR A 74 4.42 7.87 12.17
N LYS A 75 3.34 7.76 12.95
CA LYS A 75 2.03 8.29 12.56
C LYS A 75 2.03 9.82 12.63
N TYR A 76 1.87 10.48 11.49
CA TYR A 76 1.67 11.93 11.43
C TYR A 76 0.19 12.32 11.40
N PRO A 77 -0.23 13.42 12.08
CA PRO A 77 -1.57 13.98 11.95
C PRO A 77 -1.94 14.28 10.48
N GLY A 78 -3.17 13.96 10.09
CA GLY A 78 -3.69 14.20 8.73
C GLY A 78 -3.11 13.30 7.62
N LYS A 79 -2.19 12.38 7.94
CA LYS A 79 -1.64 11.40 6.99
C LYS A 79 -2.26 10.02 7.18
N TYR A 80 -1.97 9.09 6.27
CA TYR A 80 -2.36 7.69 6.45
C TYR A 80 -1.55 7.03 7.57
N ASP A 81 -2.12 5.97 8.13
CA ASP A 81 -1.38 5.02 8.95
C ASP A 81 -0.83 3.89 8.05
N TYR A 82 0.14 3.12 8.55
CA TYR A 82 0.68 1.97 7.84
C TYR A 82 0.27 0.66 8.53
N VAL A 83 -0.36 -0.22 7.76
CA VAL A 83 -0.68 -1.58 8.18
C VAL A 83 -0.14 -2.52 7.13
N GLN A 84 0.71 -3.46 7.55
CA GLN A 84 1.13 -4.57 6.71
C GLN A 84 0.02 -5.63 6.71
N LEU A 85 -0.40 -6.05 5.51
CA LEU A 85 -1.36 -7.14 5.35
C LEU A 85 -0.59 -8.42 5.05
N ASP A 86 -0.74 -9.41 5.91
CA ASP A 86 -0.22 -10.76 5.67
C ASP A 86 -1.26 -11.56 4.89
N TYR A 87 -1.02 -11.73 3.58
CA TYR A 87 -1.93 -12.45 2.68
C TYR A 87 -1.79 -13.97 2.76
N ASN A 88 -1.28 -14.53 3.87
CA ASN A 88 -1.21 -15.97 4.03
C ASN A 88 -2.63 -16.51 4.32
N PRO A 89 -3.27 -17.24 3.38
CA PRO A 89 -4.63 -17.76 3.57
C PRO A 89 -4.71 -18.83 4.67
N SER A 90 -3.55 -19.29 5.16
CA SER A 90 -3.39 -20.45 6.04
C SER A 90 -3.24 -20.08 7.52
N VAL A 91 -3.18 -18.79 7.87
CA VAL A 91 -2.99 -18.39 9.27
C VAL A 91 -4.36 -18.12 9.90
N ARG A 92 -5.02 -19.20 10.32
CA ARG A 92 -5.80 -19.11 11.56
C ARG A 92 -4.77 -18.93 12.67
N LEU A 93 -4.81 -17.76 13.32
CA LEU A 93 -4.02 -17.47 14.50
C LEU A 93 -4.16 -18.63 15.50
N LEU A 94 -3.10 -19.43 15.65
CA LEU A 94 -2.85 -20.08 16.91
C LEU A 94 -2.10 -19.06 17.74
N ASN A 95 -2.80 -18.54 18.75
CA ASN A 95 -2.22 -17.74 19.81
C ASN A 95 -1.05 -18.52 20.43
N LEU A 96 0.11 -17.86 20.51
CA LEU A 96 1.05 -18.00 21.61
C LEU A 96 1.48 -16.59 22.02
#